data_AF-A0A428XX26-F1
#
_entry.id   AF-A0A428XX26-F1
#
_cell.length_a   1.000
_cell.length_b   1.000
_cell.length_c   1.000
_cell.angle_alpha   90.00
_cell.angle_beta   90.00
_cell.angle_gamma   90.00
#
_symmetry.space_group_name_H-M   'P 1'
#
loop_
_entity.id
_entity.type
_entity.pdbx_description
1 polymer ?
#
loop_
_entity_poly.entity_id
_entity_poly.type
_entity_poly.pdbx_seq_one_letter_code
_entity_poly.pdbx_strand_id
1 'polypeptide(L)'
;MLAIVRAFTETLPLPGAEIVAARAHDWVADPHTLGGMSLLRPGDLRNLGAFRAPEGRLACATADISSTRPGYDGAVQSGITAAADAVAIAGSGVSRRVFPA
;
A
#
# COMPACT_ATOMS: atom_id res chain seq x y z
N MET A 1 0.18 19.97 -15.19
CA MET A 1 1.07 21.11 -14.87
C MET A 1 0.29 22.33 -14.39
N LEU A 2 -0.64 22.89 -15.19
CA LEU A 2 -1.40 24.10 -14.84
C LEU A 2 -2.16 23.99 -13.50
N ALA A 3 -2.75 22.83 -13.20
CA ALA A 3 -3.54 22.61 -12.00
C ALA A 3 -2.72 22.71 -10.69
N ILE A 4 -1.46 22.25 -10.68
CA ILE A 4 -0.59 22.28 -9.49
C ILE A 4 -0.08 23.70 -9.23
N VAL A 5 0.33 24.40 -10.28
CA VAL A 5 0.76 25.81 -10.20
C VAL A 5 -0.39 26.67 -9.69
N ARG A 6 -1.59 26.49 -10.26
CA ARG A 6 -2.81 27.18 -9.83
C ARG A 6 -3.15 26.87 -8.37
N ALA A 7 -3.14 25.60 -7.98
CA ALA A 7 -3.41 25.20 -6.60
C ALA A 7 -2.44 25.89 -5.63
N PHE A 8 -1.14 25.90 -5.93
CA PHE A 8 -0.15 26.59 -5.10
C PHE A 8 -0.43 28.09 -4.96
N THR A 9 -0.70 28.79 -6.07
CA THR A 9 -0.98 30.24 -6.03
C THR A 9 -2.28 30.60 -5.32
N GLU A 10 -3.29 29.73 -5.38
CA GLU A 10 -4.61 30.00 -4.79
C GLU A 10 -4.71 29.56 -3.32
N THR A 11 -3.99 28.50 -2.92
CA THR A 11 -4.06 27.93 -1.57
C THR A 11 -2.96 28.42 -0.63
N LEU A 12 -1.80 28.79 -1.18
CA LEU A 12 -0.70 29.40 -0.44
C LEU A 12 -0.40 30.79 -1.02
N PRO A 13 -1.04 31.86 -0.52
CA PRO A 13 -0.63 33.21 -0.89
C PRO A 13 0.78 33.45 -0.34
N LEU A 14 1.76 33.36 -1.23
CA LEU A 14 3.16 33.72 -0.98
C LEU A 14 3.46 34.99 -1.78
N PRO A 15 3.20 36.19 -1.22
CA PRO A 15 3.39 37.43 -1.95
C PRO A 15 4.83 37.59 -2.44
N GLY A 16 5.00 37.89 -3.71
CA GLY A 16 6.33 38.06 -4.33
C GLY A 16 7.07 36.76 -4.64
N ALA A 17 6.48 35.59 -4.36
CA ALA A 17 7.06 34.32 -4.77
C ALA A 17 6.75 34.01 -6.24
N GLU A 18 7.77 33.60 -6.98
CA GLU A 18 7.67 33.13 -8.36
C GLU A 18 7.84 31.61 -8.40
N ILE A 19 6.92 30.91 -9.07
CA ILE A 19 7.06 29.46 -9.31
C ILE A 19 7.99 29.26 -10.51
N VAL A 20 9.24 28.88 -10.23
CA VAL A 20 10.25 28.62 -11.27
C VAL A 20 10.15 27.23 -11.90
N ALA A 21 9.63 26.24 -11.17
CA ALA A 21 9.44 24.88 -11.64
C ALA A 21 8.41 24.13 -10.79
N ALA A 22 7.74 23.13 -11.41
CA ALA A 22 6.87 22.20 -10.71
C ALA A 22 7.06 20.77 -11.24
N ARG A 23 6.93 19.81 -10.32
CA ARG A 23 6.88 18.37 -10.59
C ARG A 23 5.82 17.76 -9.69
N ALA A 24 5.07 16.81 -10.24
CA ALA A 24 4.10 16.04 -9.49
C ALA A 24 3.96 14.66 -10.11
N HIS A 25 3.46 13.73 -9.31
CA HIS A 25 3.08 12.39 -9.72
C HIS A 25 1.60 12.19 -9.42
N ASP A 26 0.84 11.71 -10.40
CA ASP A 26 -0.56 11.36 -10.21
C ASP A 26 -0.64 9.89 -9.79
N TRP A 27 -0.62 9.66 -8.47
CA TRP A 27 -0.72 8.32 -7.89
C TRP A 27 -2.05 7.63 -8.16
N VAL A 28 -3.11 8.38 -8.48
CA VAL A 28 -4.44 7.82 -8.79
C VAL A 28 -4.47 7.29 -10.22
N ALA A 29 -3.86 8.02 -11.15
CA ALA A 29 -3.77 7.62 -12.56
C ALA A 29 -2.66 6.58 -12.84
N ASP A 30 -1.72 6.39 -11.92
CA ASP A 30 -0.66 5.39 -12.04
C ASP A 30 -1.24 3.96 -11.94
N PRO A 31 -1.09 3.12 -12.97
CA PRO A 31 -1.72 1.79 -13.03
C PRO A 31 -1.16 0.80 -12.01
N HIS A 32 -0.02 1.10 -11.38
CA HIS A 32 0.61 0.22 -10.40
C HIS A 32 0.25 0.59 -8.96
N THR A 33 -0.22 1.82 -8.72
CA THR A 33 -0.63 2.26 -7.38
C THR A 33 -2.13 2.44 -7.26
N LEU A 34 -2.80 2.96 -8.30
CA LEU A 34 -4.25 3.21 -8.36
C LEU A 34 -4.80 4.03 -7.18
N GLY A 35 -3.94 4.81 -6.53
CA GLY A 35 -4.21 5.49 -5.28
C GLY A 35 -2.92 5.89 -4.55
N GLY A 36 -3.08 6.77 -3.55
CA GLY A 36 -2.02 7.15 -2.63
C GLY A 36 -1.98 6.23 -1.40
N MET A 37 -1.72 6.82 -0.22
CA MET A 37 -1.76 6.09 1.04
C MET A 37 -3.16 5.50 1.31
N SER A 38 -3.20 4.28 1.84
CA SER A 38 -4.46 3.64 2.19
C SER A 38 -5.23 4.38 3.26
N LEU A 39 -6.50 4.57 2.96
CA LEU A 39 -7.52 5.10 3.85
C LEU A 39 -8.65 4.07 3.90
N LEU A 40 -8.91 3.56 5.10
CA LEU A 40 -9.97 2.59 5.32
C LEU A 40 -11.30 3.32 5.40
N ARG A 41 -12.36 2.74 4.83
CA ARG A 41 -13.71 3.25 5.08
C ARG A 41 -14.12 2.89 6.51
N PRO A 42 -15.04 3.65 7.13
CA PRO A 42 -15.61 3.29 8.42
C PRO A 42 -16.12 1.83 8.41
N GLY A 43 -15.60 1.01 9.32
CA GLY A 43 -15.98 -0.40 9.47
C GLY A 43 -15.06 -1.42 8.78
N ASP A 44 -14.16 -1.01 7.88
CA ASP A 44 -13.27 -1.95 7.15
C ASP A 44 -12.13 -2.49 8.02
N LEU A 45 -11.76 -1.79 9.09
CA LEU A 45 -10.65 -2.16 9.97
C LEU A 45 -10.80 -3.60 10.52
N ARG A 46 -12.03 -4.03 10.81
CA ARG A 46 -12.32 -5.38 11.34
C ARG A 46 -11.98 -6.52 10.38
N ASN A 47 -11.91 -6.21 9.07
CA ASN A 47 -11.66 -7.20 8.03
C ASN A 47 -10.17 -7.33 7.69
N LEU A 48 -9.31 -6.42 8.16
CA LEU A 48 -7.88 -6.40 7.81
C LEU A 48 -7.11 -7.66 8.23
N GLY A 49 -7.56 -8.34 9.29
CA GLY A 49 -6.93 -9.58 9.75
C GLY A 49 -6.94 -10.68 8.67
N ALA A 50 -8.00 -10.76 7.87
CA ALA A 50 -8.12 -11.77 6.82
C ALA A 50 -7.06 -11.59 5.72
N PHE A 51 -6.72 -10.34 5.37
CA PHE A 51 -5.72 -10.03 4.34
C PHE A 51 -4.27 -10.32 4.76
N ARG A 52 -4.02 -10.56 6.06
CA ARG A 52 -2.70 -10.92 6.60
C ARG A 52 -2.43 -12.41 6.54
N ALA A 53 -3.48 -13.23 6.48
CA ALA A 53 -3.30 -14.68 6.53
C ALA A 53 -2.71 -15.19 5.21
N PRO A 54 -1.75 -16.13 5.25
CA PRO A 54 -1.28 -16.80 4.05
C PRO A 54 -2.38 -17.65 3.41
N GLU A 55 -2.39 -17.71 2.07
CA GLU A 55 -3.34 -18.49 1.29
C GLU A 55 -2.62 -19.57 0.49
N GLY A 56 -2.61 -20.80 1.03
CA GLY A 56 -1.94 -21.96 0.43
C GLY A 56 -0.43 -21.77 0.35
N ARG A 57 0.08 -21.39 -0.83
CA ARG A 57 1.51 -21.13 -1.08
C ARG A 57 1.84 -19.63 -1.19
N LEU A 58 0.89 -18.76 -0.90
CA LEU A 58 1.04 -17.31 -1.02
C LEU A 58 1.14 -16.68 0.36
N ALA A 59 2.20 -15.89 0.57
CA ALA A 59 2.33 -14.98 1.70
C ALA A 59 2.09 -13.55 1.22
N CYS A 60 1.50 -12.70 2.06
CA CYS A 60 1.03 -11.36 1.69
C CYS A 60 1.72 -10.28 2.55
N ALA A 61 2.17 -9.20 1.92
CA ALA A 61 2.73 -8.02 2.61
C ALA A 61 2.25 -6.73 1.95
N THR A 62 1.88 -5.74 2.76
CA THR A 62 1.61 -4.37 2.32
C THR A 62 1.64 -3.41 3.51
N ALA A 63 1.93 -2.13 3.23
CA ALA A 63 1.77 -1.01 4.15
C ALA A 63 0.36 -0.93 4.78
N ASP A 64 -0.65 -1.38 4.03
CA ASP A 64 -2.06 -1.08 4.29
C ASP A 64 -2.69 -2.01 5.34
N ILE A 65 -2.11 -3.20 5.49
CA ILE A 65 -2.63 -4.23 6.38
C ILE A 65 -1.83 -4.35 7.66
N SER A 66 -0.90 -3.45 7.98
CA SER A 66 -0.12 -3.54 9.23
C SER A 66 -1.01 -3.41 10.49
N SER A 67 -0.67 -4.13 11.56
CA SER A 67 -1.42 -4.14 12.83
C SER A 67 -1.06 -3.00 13.78
N THR A 68 0.09 -2.38 13.59
CA THR A 68 0.71 -1.46 14.56
C THR A 68 0.79 -0.03 14.03
N ARG A 69 1.19 0.14 12.76
CA ARG A 69 1.27 1.43 12.06
C ARG A 69 1.03 1.24 10.56
N PRO A 70 -0.18 1.56 10.05
CA PRO A 70 -0.42 1.64 8.61
C PRO A 70 0.50 2.70 7.98
N GLY A 71 0.95 2.47 6.74
CA GLY A 71 1.90 3.34 6.04
C GLY A 71 3.32 2.77 6.02
N TYR A 72 4.34 3.64 6.01
CA TYR A 72 5.73 3.25 5.75
C TYR A 72 6.27 2.17 6.70
N ASP A 73 6.11 2.33 8.01
CA ASP A 73 6.52 1.33 9.01
C ASP A 73 5.78 -0.01 8.81
N GLY A 74 4.53 0.07 8.36
CA GLY A 74 3.71 -1.10 8.09
C GLY A 74 4.20 -1.94 6.93
N ALA A 75 4.82 -1.33 5.91
CA ALA A 75 5.41 -2.05 4.80
C ALA A 75 6.58 -2.92 5.28
N VAL A 76 7.45 -2.36 6.12
CA VAL A 76 8.59 -3.08 6.68
C VAL A 76 8.11 -4.22 7.59
N GLN A 77 7.21 -3.92 8.52
CA GLN A 77 6.72 -4.93 9.46
C GLN A 77 5.98 -6.07 8.77
N SER A 78 5.09 -5.76 7.82
CA SER A 78 4.37 -6.81 7.08
C SER A 78 5.32 -7.65 6.21
N GLY A 79 6.38 -7.06 5.65
CA GLY A 79 7.42 -7.79 4.93
C GLY A 79 8.16 -8.80 5.81
N ILE A 80 8.51 -8.42 7.04
CA ILE A 80 9.15 -9.34 8.01
C ILE A 80 8.22 -10.52 8.32
N THR A 81 6.93 -10.26 8.57
CA THR A 81 5.94 -11.31 8.82
C THR A 81 5.77 -12.24 7.62
N ALA A 82 5.57 -11.69 6.43
CA ALA A 82 5.38 -12.48 5.21
C ALA A 82 6.61 -13.35 4.86
N ALA A 83 7.82 -12.90 5.19
CA ALA A 83 9.03 -13.70 5.03
C ALA A 83 9.02 -14.93 5.96
N ALA A 84 8.60 -14.77 7.22
CA ALA A 84 8.45 -15.89 8.14
C ALA A 84 7.37 -16.88 7.65
N ASP A 85 6.24 -16.36 7.15
CA ASP A 85 5.18 -17.17 6.55
C ASP A 85 5.68 -17.96 5.34
N ALA A 86 6.44 -17.32 4.45
CA ALA A 86 7.02 -17.98 3.28
C ALA A 86 7.98 -19.11 3.65
N VAL A 87 8.79 -18.92 4.70
CA VAL A 87 9.68 -19.99 5.24
C VAL A 87 8.84 -21.15 5.77
N ALA A 88 7.78 -20.88 6.53
CA ALA A 88 6.88 -21.93 7.04
C ALA A 88 6.17 -22.69 5.92
N ILE A 89 5.70 -21.99 4.87
CA ILE A 89 5.08 -22.58 3.68
C ILE A 89 6.08 -23.48 2.93
N ALA A 90 7.33 -23.03 2.77
CA ALA A 90 8.36 -23.81 2.09
C ALA A 90 8.77 -25.05 2.90
N GLY A 91 8.89 -24.92 4.22
CA GLY A 91 9.28 -26.00 5.13
C GLY A 91 8.18 -27.02 5.41
N SER A 92 6.91 -26.66 5.20
CA SER A 92 5.75 -27.54 5.50
C SER A 92 5.45 -28.59 4.43
N GLY A 93 6.25 -28.69 3.36
CA GLY A 93 6.15 -29.78 2.38
C GLY A 93 4.72 -29.99 1.88
N VAL A 94 4.14 -28.99 1.21
CA VAL A 94 2.73 -29.03 0.78
C VAL A 94 2.47 -30.25 -0.11
N SER A 95 1.75 -31.22 0.44
CA SER A 95 1.13 -32.32 -0.30
C SER A 95 0.34 -31.75 -1.47
N ARG A 96 0.68 -32.22 -2.68
CA ARG A 96 0.14 -31.80 -3.98
C ARG A 96 -1.36 -32.10 -4.04
N ARG A 97 -2.20 -31.20 -3.54
CA ARG A 97 -3.64 -31.23 -3.85
C ARG A 97 -3.84 -30.69 -5.27
N VAL A 98 -4.13 -31.62 -6.17
CA VAL A 98 -4.63 -31.37 -7.52
C VAL A 98 -6.04 -30.77 -7.38
N PHE A 99 -6.26 -29.58 -7.92
CA PHE A 99 -7.60 -29.06 -8.14
C PHE A 99 -8.14 -29.69 -9.44
N PRO A 100 -9.32 -30.35 -9.44
CA PRO A 100 -9.96 -30.76 -10.68
C PRO A 100 -10.50 -29.54 -11.42
N ALA A 101 -10.57 -29.68 -12.75
CA ALA A 101 -10.96 -28.66 -13.73
C ALA A 101 -12.41 -28.19 -13.60
#